data_AF-A0A7S1XVK9-F1
#
_entry.id   AF-A0A7S1XVK9-F1
#
_cell.length_a   1.000
_cell.length_b   1.000
_cell.length_c   1.000
_cell.angle_alpha   90.00
_cell.angle_beta   90.00
_cell.angle_gamma   90.00
#
_symmetry.space_group_name_H-M   'P 1'
#
loop_
_entity.id
_entity.type
_entity.pdbx_description
1 polymer ?
#
loop_
_entity_poly.entity_id
_entity_poly.type
_entity_poly.pdbx_seq_one_letter_code
_entity_poly.pdbx_strand_id
1 'polypeptide(L)'
;MWTGDVAGGDALGSPRKQYFWEAFPAGSGEAHRTTYLFTYMDADEERPSLIDMLEDYWDLLPEYQREAHSAFRDGLSVEEAVAEGRFKINRCLYGCFPTFKDSPLRPPAKGILAIGDASGIQSPLSFGGFGALTRHINRLTSGIIEALEAGALSEKDLGSLNPYLPNLSATWMFQRSMMTPIGSRRPSDFVNRLLRTNFGIMDDLGREILRPFNQDVVRPIGLLQVLAQAMVRDPLNTPGLLYHLGPLTVLDWMGHFGAMFAYLALYKGLAGPLRSYADSLWASEKAEDKKTAFKIRRLVEAWEYGSGEDYTGF
;
A
#
# COMPACT_ATOMS: atom_id res chain seq x y z
N MET A 1 -8.98 12.32 -3.80
CA MET A 1 -8.15 13.41 -3.26
C MET A 1 -8.10 13.17 -1.77
N TRP A 2 -6.94 12.80 -1.25
CA TRP A 2 -6.74 12.49 0.16
C TRP A 2 -6.76 13.79 0.94
N THR A 3 -7.77 13.99 1.78
CA THR A 3 -7.76 15.06 2.78
C THR A 3 -7.47 14.39 4.12
N GLY A 4 -6.28 14.63 4.65
CA GLY A 4 -5.94 14.23 6.00
C GLY A 4 -6.29 15.37 6.95
N ASP A 5 -7.01 15.07 8.02
CA ASP A 5 -7.26 16.01 9.11
C ASP A 5 -6.71 15.40 10.40
N VAL A 6 -6.14 16.22 11.27
CA VAL A 6 -5.71 15.76 12.60
C VAL A 6 -6.86 16.02 13.57
N ALA A 7 -7.36 14.98 14.20
CA ALA A 7 -8.28 15.10 15.32
C ALA A 7 -7.63 14.54 16.60
N GLY A 8 -7.73 15.29 17.69
CA GLY A 8 -7.14 14.97 18.99
C GLY A 8 -6.66 16.23 19.72
N GLY A 9 -6.98 16.33 21.01
CA GLY A 9 -6.83 17.56 21.81
C GLY A 9 -5.39 18.06 22.02
N ASP A 10 -5.25 19.38 22.17
CA ASP A 10 -4.01 20.09 22.52
C ASP A 10 -3.47 19.80 23.93
N ALA A 11 -4.09 18.87 24.66
CA ALA A 11 -3.65 18.44 25.97
C ALA A 11 -2.40 17.56 25.85
N LEU A 12 -1.35 17.90 26.62
CA LEU A 12 -0.19 17.03 26.83
C LEU A 12 -0.65 15.65 27.30
N GLY A 13 -0.51 14.62 26.45
CA GLY A 13 -0.77 13.23 26.81
C GLY A 13 -1.91 12.54 26.05
N SER A 14 -2.77 13.26 25.31
CA SER A 14 -3.77 12.60 24.46
C SER A 14 -3.10 12.05 23.18
N PRO A 15 -3.34 10.78 22.80
CA PRO A 15 -2.76 10.22 21.58
C PRO A 15 -3.30 10.96 20.37
N ARG A 16 -2.45 11.80 19.74
CA ARG A 16 -2.80 12.51 18.50
C ARG A 16 -3.00 11.51 17.37
N LYS A 17 -4.13 11.61 16.67
CA LYS A 17 -4.49 10.73 15.55
C LYS A 17 -4.37 11.52 14.24
N GLN A 18 -3.71 10.93 13.25
CA GLN A 18 -3.77 11.43 11.87
C GLN A 18 -4.89 10.68 11.15
N TYR A 19 -5.98 11.37 10.86
CA TYR A 19 -7.08 10.80 10.10
C TYR A 19 -6.92 11.04 8.61
N PHE A 20 -7.40 10.08 7.81
CA PHE A 20 -7.51 10.14 6.37
C PHE A 20 -8.96 9.92 5.99
N TRP A 21 -9.48 10.82 5.15
CA TRP A 21 -10.83 10.71 4.62
C TRP A 21 -10.83 10.36 3.14
N GLU A 22 -11.70 9.44 2.77
CA GLU A 22 -12.01 9.11 1.39
C GLU A 22 -13.52 9.00 1.16
N ALA A 23 -13.96 9.39 -0.03
CA ALA A 23 -15.35 9.27 -0.45
C ALA A 23 -15.43 8.75 -1.89
N PHE A 24 -16.24 7.72 -2.10
CA PHE A 24 -16.49 7.12 -3.40
C PHE A 24 -18.00 7.11 -3.72
N PRO A 25 -18.39 7.29 -4.99
CA PRO A 25 -19.76 7.02 -5.41
C PRO A 25 -20.16 5.57 -5.11
N ALA A 26 -21.33 5.36 -4.52
CA ALA A 26 -21.82 4.05 -4.09
C ALA A 26 -23.13 3.65 -4.81
N GLY A 27 -23.03 3.39 -6.11
CA GLY A 27 -24.16 2.98 -6.95
C GLY A 27 -24.58 4.04 -7.96
N SER A 28 -25.83 3.95 -8.45
CA SER A 28 -26.32 4.75 -9.58
C SER A 28 -26.90 6.11 -9.21
N GLY A 29 -27.14 6.40 -7.93
CA GLY A 29 -27.67 7.68 -7.47
C GLY A 29 -26.54 8.65 -7.11
N GLU A 30 -26.62 9.91 -7.56
CA GLU A 30 -25.63 10.96 -7.25
C GLU A 30 -25.44 11.21 -5.74
N ALA A 31 -26.47 10.93 -4.94
CA ALA A 31 -26.46 11.06 -3.49
C ALA A 31 -25.88 9.83 -2.76
N HIS A 32 -25.67 8.70 -3.45
CA HIS A 32 -25.16 7.50 -2.80
C HIS A 32 -23.64 7.57 -2.70
N ARG A 33 -23.13 7.50 -1.47
CA ARG A 33 -21.70 7.60 -1.20
C ARG A 33 -21.27 6.54 -0.20
N THR A 34 -20.04 6.08 -0.37
CA THR A 34 -19.30 5.36 0.67
C THR A 34 -18.19 6.29 1.14
N THR A 35 -18.18 6.58 2.43
CA THR A 35 -17.16 7.39 3.09
C THR A 35 -16.35 6.53 4.03
N TYR A 36 -15.05 6.78 4.08
CA TYR A 36 -14.11 6.09 4.95
C TYR A 36 -13.35 7.11 5.79
N LEU A 37 -13.20 6.81 7.08
CA LEU A 37 -12.20 7.40 7.95
C LEU A 37 -11.26 6.31 8.40
N PHE A 38 -9.96 6.55 8.29
CA PHE A 38 -8.96 5.60 8.74
C PHE A 38 -7.69 6.31 9.17
N THR A 39 -6.80 5.55 9.81
CA THR A 39 -5.54 6.03 10.36
C THR A 39 -4.56 4.87 10.38
N TYR A 40 -3.26 5.18 10.35
CA TYR A 40 -2.20 4.19 10.50
C TYR A 40 -1.73 4.19 11.95
N MET A 41 -1.72 3.00 12.56
CA MET A 41 -1.30 2.80 13.95
C MET A 41 -0.50 1.50 14.08
N ASP A 42 0.34 1.44 15.11
CA ASP A 42 0.92 0.21 15.63
C ASP A 42 -0.04 -0.46 16.62
N ALA A 43 0.33 -1.63 17.14
CA ALA A 43 -0.48 -2.40 18.09
C ALA A 43 -0.22 -2.00 19.55
N ASP A 44 0.16 -0.74 19.81
CA ASP A 44 0.40 -0.25 21.15
C ASP A 44 -0.93 -0.10 21.93
N GLU A 45 -0.92 -0.42 23.22
CA GLU A 45 -2.12 -0.44 24.08
C GLU A 45 -2.68 0.96 24.33
N GLU A 46 -1.87 2.02 24.19
CA GLU A 46 -2.34 3.42 24.31
C GLU A 46 -3.12 3.89 23.06
N ARG A 47 -3.22 3.07 22.01
CA ARG A 47 -3.98 3.41 20.81
C ARG A 47 -5.49 3.38 21.08
N PRO A 48 -6.26 4.26 20.41
CA PRO A 48 -7.72 4.26 20.53
C PRO A 48 -8.30 2.91 20.08
N SER A 49 -9.43 2.55 20.68
CA SER A 49 -10.22 1.40 20.21
C SER A 49 -10.89 1.72 18.88
N LEU A 50 -11.32 0.67 18.17
CA LEU A 50 -12.14 0.82 16.96
C LEU A 50 -13.46 1.55 17.25
N ILE A 51 -13.98 1.43 18.48
CA ILE A 51 -15.19 2.15 18.90
C ILE A 51 -14.89 3.64 19.03
N ASP A 52 -13.79 4.03 19.69
CA ASP A 52 -13.41 5.45 19.79
C ASP A 52 -13.21 6.10 18.42
N MET A 53 -12.67 5.34 17.46
CA MET A 53 -12.55 5.81 16.07
C MET A 53 -13.89 5.92 15.35
N LEU A 54 -14.86 5.06 15.68
CA LEU A 54 -16.20 5.11 15.10
C LEU A 54 -17.00 6.30 15.64
N GLU A 55 -16.84 6.62 16.93
CA GLU A 55 -17.39 7.83 17.54
C GLU A 55 -16.78 9.08 16.88
N ASP A 56 -15.45 9.14 16.74
CA ASP A 56 -14.78 10.24 16.03
C ASP A 56 -15.27 10.37 14.58
N TYR A 57 -15.48 9.25 13.87
CA TYR A 57 -16.05 9.26 12.52
C TYR A 57 -17.42 9.93 12.51
N TRP A 58 -18.26 9.59 13.49
CA TRP A 58 -19.63 10.05 13.56
C TRP A 58 -19.71 11.55 13.82
N ASP A 59 -18.89 12.04 14.76
CA ASP A 59 -18.78 13.45 15.11
C ASP A 59 -18.22 14.30 13.95
N LEU A 60 -17.26 13.77 13.21
CA LEU A 60 -16.55 14.49 12.15
C LEU A 60 -17.22 14.38 10.76
N LEU A 61 -18.10 13.38 10.55
CA LEU A 61 -18.75 13.16 9.25
C LEU A 61 -19.50 14.40 8.72
N PRO A 62 -20.27 15.16 9.54
CA PRO A 62 -20.93 16.37 9.06
C PRO A 62 -19.96 17.41 8.54
N GLU A 63 -18.80 17.58 9.17
CA GLU A 63 -17.78 18.51 8.70
C GLU A 63 -17.19 18.04 7.37
N TYR A 64 -16.81 16.77 7.28
CA TYR A 64 -16.21 16.20 6.07
C TYR A 64 -17.16 16.26 4.87
N GLN A 65 -18.45 16.00 5.06
CA GLN A 65 -19.46 15.99 3.99
C GLN A 65 -20.24 17.31 3.86
N ARG A 66 -19.82 18.40 4.54
CA ARG A 66 -20.53 19.68 4.55
C ARG A 66 -20.83 20.22 3.15
N GLU A 67 -19.84 20.19 2.26
CA GLU A 67 -20.01 20.66 0.88
C GLU A 67 -20.81 19.70 0.01
N ALA A 68 -20.77 18.41 0.36
CA ALA A 68 -21.35 17.32 -0.42
C ALA A 68 -22.80 16.98 -0.06
N HIS A 69 -23.28 17.35 1.12
CA HIS A 69 -24.57 16.90 1.64
C HIS A 69 -25.34 18.04 2.31
N SER A 70 -26.57 18.28 1.86
CA SER A 70 -27.36 19.46 2.28
C SER A 70 -27.69 19.49 3.76
N ALA A 71 -27.97 18.35 4.39
CA ALA A 71 -28.23 18.30 5.83
C ALA A 71 -27.03 18.79 6.65
N PHE A 72 -25.81 18.41 6.25
CA PHE A 72 -24.61 18.81 6.98
C PHE A 72 -24.19 20.25 6.66
N ARG A 73 -24.50 20.74 5.44
CA ARG A 73 -24.39 22.16 5.11
C ARG A 73 -25.26 23.03 6.00
N ASP A 74 -26.47 22.57 6.32
CA ASP A 74 -27.41 23.24 7.21
C ASP A 74 -27.02 23.11 8.70
N GLY A 75 -25.93 22.40 9.00
CA GLY A 75 -25.36 22.28 10.34
C GLY A 75 -25.95 21.17 11.20
N LEU A 76 -26.70 20.24 10.61
CA LEU A 76 -27.27 19.11 11.34
C LEU A 76 -26.17 18.12 11.71
N SER A 77 -26.26 17.56 12.92
CA SER A 77 -25.58 16.32 13.29
C SER A 77 -26.10 15.14 12.45
N VAL A 78 -25.40 14.00 12.53
CA VAL A 78 -25.85 12.82 11.79
C VAL A 78 -27.17 12.29 12.33
N GLU A 79 -27.37 12.31 13.65
CA GLU A 79 -28.61 11.93 14.32
C GLU A 79 -29.79 12.78 13.88
N GLU A 80 -29.64 14.10 13.89
CA GLU A 80 -30.68 15.04 13.45
C GLU A 80 -31.01 14.81 11.97
N ALA A 81 -29.99 14.65 11.12
CA ALA A 81 -30.20 14.40 9.70
C ALA A 81 -30.94 13.08 9.44
N VAL A 82 -30.69 12.03 10.24
CA VAL A 82 -31.43 10.76 10.17
C VAL A 82 -32.86 10.92 10.69
N ALA A 83 -33.05 11.60 11.82
CA ALA A 83 -34.36 11.82 12.43
C ALA A 83 -35.29 12.64 11.52
N GLU A 84 -34.74 13.62 10.78
CA GLU A 84 -35.47 14.40 9.77
C GLU A 84 -35.66 13.66 8.44
N GLY A 85 -35.13 12.44 8.29
CA GLY A 85 -35.19 11.67 7.04
C GLY A 85 -34.34 12.25 5.90
N ARG A 86 -33.38 13.13 6.22
CA ARG A 86 -32.48 13.81 5.28
C ARG A 86 -31.16 13.07 5.07
N PHE A 87 -30.84 12.10 5.91
CA PHE A 87 -29.68 11.23 5.79
C PHE A 87 -30.08 9.77 6.03
N LYS A 88 -29.64 8.86 5.16
CA LYS A 88 -29.94 7.43 5.27
C LYS A 88 -28.65 6.62 5.34
N ILE A 89 -28.48 5.91 6.45
CA ILE A 89 -27.40 4.96 6.65
C ILE A 89 -27.82 3.63 6.04
N ASN A 90 -27.05 3.11 5.09
CA ASN A 90 -27.29 1.78 4.53
C ASN A 90 -26.50 0.70 5.28
N ARG A 91 -25.20 0.95 5.49
CA ARG A 91 -24.27 0.03 6.16
C ARG A 91 -23.25 0.84 6.94
N CYS A 92 -22.90 0.36 8.11
CA CYS A 92 -21.77 0.83 8.89
C CYS A 92 -20.80 -0.34 9.03
N LEU A 93 -19.55 -0.14 8.63
CA LEU A 93 -18.48 -1.14 8.69
C LEU A 93 -17.28 -0.49 9.37
N TYR A 94 -16.64 -1.23 10.26
CA TYR A 94 -15.40 -0.84 10.91
C TYR A 94 -14.52 -2.09 11.05
N GLY A 95 -13.22 -1.88 11.12
CA GLY A 95 -12.25 -2.96 11.19
C GLY A 95 -10.83 -2.46 11.11
N CYS A 96 -9.88 -3.38 11.22
CA CYS A 96 -8.47 -3.13 11.04
C CYS A 96 -7.90 -4.08 9.97
N PHE A 97 -6.89 -3.59 9.25
CA PHE A 97 -6.14 -4.36 8.28
C PHE A 97 -4.72 -4.54 8.83
N PRO A 98 -4.34 -5.74 9.28
CA PRO A 98 -2.98 -5.96 9.77
C PRO A 98 -2.01 -5.91 8.59
N THR A 99 -0.98 -5.07 8.68
CA THR A 99 0.13 -5.04 7.73
C THR A 99 1.38 -5.60 8.40
N PHE A 100 2.08 -6.49 7.69
CA PHE A 100 3.30 -7.11 8.19
C PHE A 100 4.52 -6.50 7.50
N LYS A 101 5.52 -6.11 8.29
CA LYS A 101 6.80 -5.65 7.74
C LYS A 101 7.45 -6.75 6.90
N ASP A 102 7.43 -7.99 7.41
CA ASP A 102 7.95 -9.18 6.75
C ASP A 102 6.88 -9.80 5.84
N SER A 103 6.59 -9.10 4.74
CA SER A 103 5.67 -9.51 3.68
C SER A 103 6.42 -9.73 2.35
N PRO A 104 6.03 -10.70 1.51
CA PRO A 104 4.86 -11.62 1.64
C PRO A 104 5.04 -12.75 2.66
N LEU A 105 3.92 -13.22 3.22
CA LEU A 105 3.88 -14.34 4.16
C LEU A 105 4.25 -15.66 3.49
N ARG A 106 5.04 -16.47 4.20
CA ARG A 106 5.46 -17.80 3.73
C ARG A 106 4.31 -18.81 3.86
N PRO A 107 4.17 -19.74 2.90
CA PRO A 107 3.29 -20.89 3.03
C PRO A 107 3.51 -21.66 4.33
N PRO A 108 2.45 -22.03 5.07
CA PRO A 108 2.57 -22.75 6.34
C PRO A 108 2.78 -24.26 6.16
N ALA A 109 2.42 -24.82 4.99
CA ALA A 109 2.58 -26.24 4.70
C ALA A 109 2.61 -26.52 3.19
N LYS A 110 3.03 -27.72 2.81
CA LYS A 110 2.94 -28.25 1.45
C LYS A 110 1.51 -28.14 0.90
N GLY A 111 1.37 -27.61 -0.31
CA GLY A 111 0.07 -27.47 -0.99
C GLY A 111 -0.82 -26.33 -0.48
N ILE A 112 -0.35 -25.52 0.48
CA ILE A 112 -1.08 -24.34 0.97
C ILE A 112 -0.42 -23.09 0.39
N LEU A 113 -1.19 -22.20 -0.22
CA LEU A 113 -0.73 -20.90 -0.72
C LEU A 113 -1.73 -19.83 -0.31
N ALA A 114 -1.23 -18.75 0.31
CA ALA A 114 -2.04 -17.59 0.61
C ALA A 114 -2.07 -16.63 -0.60
N ILE A 115 -3.22 -16.01 -0.84
CA ILE A 115 -3.45 -15.04 -1.92
C ILE A 115 -4.16 -13.79 -1.39
N GLY A 116 -4.02 -12.65 -2.08
CA GLY A 116 -4.61 -11.39 -1.66
C GLY A 116 -4.12 -10.97 -0.27
N ASP A 117 -5.00 -10.39 0.55
CA ASP A 117 -4.66 -9.93 1.91
C ASP A 117 -4.07 -11.03 2.79
N ALA A 118 -4.52 -12.27 2.63
CA ALA A 118 -3.98 -13.41 3.38
C ALA A 118 -2.49 -13.67 3.08
N SER A 119 -1.97 -13.20 1.94
CA SER A 119 -0.56 -13.31 1.57
C SER A 119 0.31 -12.18 2.14
N GLY A 120 -0.29 -11.14 2.69
CA GLY A 120 0.39 -9.91 3.07
C GLY A 120 0.78 -9.00 1.90
N ILE A 121 0.54 -9.42 0.64
CA ILE A 121 0.75 -8.55 -0.52
C ILE A 121 -0.41 -7.55 -0.59
N GLN A 122 -0.14 -6.32 -0.18
CA GLN A 122 -1.13 -5.25 -0.07
C GLN A 122 -0.63 -3.99 -0.75
N SER A 123 -1.55 -3.12 -1.16
CA SER A 123 -1.19 -1.77 -1.59
C SER A 123 -0.48 -1.06 -0.44
N PRO A 124 0.67 -0.43 -0.67
CA PRO A 124 1.36 0.28 0.40
C PRO A 124 0.84 1.70 0.67
N LEU A 125 -0.15 2.16 -0.10
CA LEU A 125 -0.75 3.50 0.04
C LEU A 125 -2.23 3.42 0.40
N SER A 126 -2.98 2.52 -0.25
CA SER A 126 -4.40 2.31 0.03
C SER A 126 -4.66 1.14 0.97
N PHE A 127 -3.66 0.28 1.21
CA PHE A 127 -3.73 -0.89 2.11
C PHE A 127 -4.83 -1.89 1.77
N GLY A 128 -5.48 -1.71 0.63
CA GLY A 128 -6.43 -2.66 0.08
C GLY A 128 -5.70 -3.78 -0.66
N GLY A 129 -6.15 -5.02 -0.43
CA GLY A 129 -5.66 -6.19 -1.16
C GLY A 129 -6.20 -6.31 -2.58
N PHE A 130 -7.31 -5.64 -2.92
CA PHE A 130 -7.94 -5.82 -4.23
C PHE A 130 -7.07 -5.31 -5.39
N GLY A 131 -6.57 -4.07 -5.32
CA GLY A 131 -5.69 -3.51 -6.36
C GLY A 131 -4.38 -4.28 -6.50
N ALA A 132 -3.78 -4.67 -5.36
CA ALA A 132 -2.59 -5.51 -5.35
C ALA A 132 -2.86 -6.89 -5.96
N LEU A 133 -4.01 -7.51 -5.66
CA LEU A 133 -4.39 -8.80 -6.21
C LEU A 133 -4.64 -8.72 -7.72
N THR A 134 -5.37 -7.71 -8.22
CA THR A 134 -5.64 -7.59 -9.67
C THR A 134 -4.36 -7.39 -10.46
N ARG A 135 -3.37 -6.67 -9.91
CA ARG A 135 -2.02 -6.56 -10.49
C ARG A 135 -1.32 -7.92 -10.60
N HIS A 136 -1.50 -8.81 -9.62
CA HIS A 136 -0.79 -10.09 -9.55
C HIS A 136 -1.59 -11.31 -10.02
N ILE A 137 -2.89 -11.19 -10.30
CA ILE A 137 -3.77 -12.34 -10.54
C ILE A 137 -3.32 -13.19 -11.73
N ASN A 138 -2.83 -12.54 -12.79
CA ASN A 138 -2.37 -13.24 -14.00
C ASN A 138 -1.12 -14.09 -13.71
N ARG A 139 -0.09 -13.50 -13.08
CA ARG A 139 1.14 -14.24 -12.72
C ARG A 139 0.87 -15.33 -11.70
N LEU A 140 -0.03 -15.10 -10.73
CA LEU A 140 -0.39 -16.08 -9.71
C LEU A 140 -1.14 -17.26 -10.32
N THR A 141 -2.10 -17.00 -11.20
CA THR A 141 -2.86 -18.07 -11.88
C THR A 141 -1.95 -18.93 -12.73
N SER A 142 -1.15 -18.32 -13.61
CA SER A 142 -0.19 -19.04 -14.45
C SER A 142 0.83 -19.81 -13.60
N GLY A 143 1.36 -19.18 -12.56
CA GLY A 143 2.33 -19.82 -11.67
C GLY A 143 1.75 -20.98 -10.87
N ILE A 144 0.50 -20.92 -10.43
CA ILE A 144 -0.18 -22.04 -9.75
C ILE A 144 -0.36 -23.23 -10.71
N ILE A 145 -0.77 -22.96 -11.96
CA ILE A 145 -0.89 -24.00 -12.99
C ILE A 145 0.47 -24.68 -13.21
N GLU A 146 1.53 -23.89 -13.39
CA GLU A 146 2.89 -24.43 -13.56
C GLU A 146 3.37 -25.20 -12.32
N ALA A 147 3.04 -24.74 -11.10
CA ALA A 147 3.40 -25.44 -9.88
C ALA A 147 2.74 -26.83 -9.79
N LEU A 148 1.48 -26.94 -10.21
CA LEU A 148 0.76 -28.21 -10.28
C LEU A 148 1.37 -29.14 -11.33
N GLU A 149 1.62 -28.63 -12.54
CA GLU A 149 2.22 -29.42 -13.64
C GLU A 149 3.62 -29.92 -13.34
N ALA A 150 4.43 -29.11 -12.63
CA ALA A 150 5.80 -29.46 -12.25
C ALA A 150 5.90 -30.21 -10.91
N GLY A 151 4.78 -30.46 -10.22
CA GLY A 151 4.80 -31.02 -8.86
C GLY A 151 5.56 -30.15 -7.84
N ALA A 152 5.66 -28.84 -8.09
CA ALA A 152 6.37 -27.86 -7.29
C ALA A 152 5.48 -27.35 -6.13
N LEU A 153 5.04 -28.28 -5.27
CA LEU A 153 4.03 -28.02 -4.23
C LEU A 153 4.61 -27.89 -2.81
N SER A 154 5.95 -27.85 -2.68
CA SER A 154 6.57 -27.61 -1.36
C SER A 154 6.35 -26.17 -0.91
N GLU A 155 6.47 -25.91 0.39
CA GLU A 155 6.40 -24.55 0.96
C GLU A 155 7.35 -23.58 0.28
N LYS A 156 8.58 -24.03 -0.03
CA LYS A 156 9.59 -23.22 -0.72
C LYS A 156 9.20 -22.91 -2.17
N ASP A 157 8.65 -23.91 -2.88
CA ASP A 157 8.24 -23.75 -4.27
C ASP A 157 7.02 -22.81 -4.36
N LEU A 158 5.98 -23.06 -3.57
CA LEU A 158 4.80 -22.20 -3.52
C LEU A 158 5.15 -20.80 -2.99
N GLY A 159 6.09 -20.70 -2.05
CA GLY A 159 6.57 -19.41 -1.55
C GLY A 159 7.27 -18.57 -2.61
N SER A 160 7.75 -19.17 -3.71
CA SER A 160 8.31 -18.40 -4.83
C SER A 160 7.24 -17.71 -5.69
N LEU A 161 5.96 -18.08 -5.56
CA LEU A 161 4.84 -17.36 -6.17
C LEU A 161 4.56 -16.03 -5.47
N ASN A 162 4.99 -15.84 -4.23
CA ASN A 162 4.91 -14.58 -3.51
C ASN A 162 6.33 -14.17 -3.07
N PRO A 163 7.19 -13.78 -4.03
CA PRO A 163 8.58 -13.49 -3.73
C PRO A 163 8.71 -12.21 -2.91
N TYR A 164 9.90 -11.99 -2.34
CA TYR A 164 10.27 -10.69 -1.80
C TYR A 164 10.25 -9.63 -2.91
N LEU A 165 9.46 -8.56 -2.69
CA LEU A 165 9.27 -7.44 -3.60
C LEU A 165 9.87 -6.16 -2.97
N PRO A 166 11.09 -5.74 -3.38
CA PRO A 166 11.76 -4.60 -2.74
C PRO A 166 11.01 -3.28 -2.90
N ASN A 167 10.26 -3.10 -3.99
CA ASN A 167 9.40 -1.93 -4.17
C ASN A 167 8.22 -1.89 -3.18
N LEU A 168 7.68 -3.03 -2.78
CA LEU A 168 6.65 -3.14 -1.74
C LEU A 168 7.26 -2.92 -0.34
N SER A 169 8.46 -3.43 -0.08
CA SER A 169 9.12 -3.19 1.21
C SER A 169 9.58 -1.74 1.38
N ALA A 170 10.03 -1.09 0.30
CA ALA A 170 10.44 0.31 0.32
C ALA A 170 9.28 1.26 0.65
N THR A 171 8.05 0.89 0.31
CA THR A 171 6.88 1.73 0.55
C THR A 171 6.32 1.59 1.97
N TRP A 172 6.70 0.56 2.73
CA TRP A 172 6.39 0.46 4.17
C TRP A 172 6.88 1.69 4.96
N MET A 173 7.98 2.32 4.54
CA MET A 173 8.44 3.58 5.14
C MET A 173 7.42 4.72 4.98
N PHE A 174 6.64 4.72 3.90
CA PHE A 174 5.55 5.70 3.72
C PHE A 174 4.43 5.47 4.74
N GLN A 175 4.04 4.22 5.00
CA GLN A 175 3.09 3.92 6.09
C GLN A 175 3.60 4.50 7.41
N ARG A 176 4.87 4.22 7.74
CA ARG A 176 5.46 4.65 9.01
C ARG A 176 5.60 6.17 9.13
N SER A 177 5.79 6.88 8.03
CA SER A 177 5.84 8.35 8.03
C SER A 177 4.47 8.99 8.19
N MET A 178 3.41 8.31 7.73
CA MET A 178 2.01 8.73 7.86
C MET A 178 1.38 8.41 9.22
N MET A 179 2.03 7.60 10.05
CA MET A 179 1.63 7.32 11.43
C MET A 179 2.16 8.40 12.39
N THR A 180 1.34 8.77 13.38
CA THR A 180 1.76 9.61 14.52
C THR A 180 2.22 8.70 15.68
N PRO A 181 3.51 8.72 16.07
CA PRO A 181 3.98 7.97 17.23
C PRO A 181 3.35 8.46 18.53
N ILE A 182 3.19 7.56 19.49
CA ILE A 182 2.81 7.92 20.85
C ILE A 182 3.85 8.88 21.46
N GLY A 183 3.36 9.90 22.17
CA GLY A 183 4.22 10.95 22.75
C GLY A 183 4.93 11.85 21.73
N SER A 184 4.58 11.74 20.44
CA SER A 184 5.19 12.54 19.37
C SER A 184 4.97 14.04 19.57
N ARG A 185 6.06 14.81 19.45
CA ARG A 185 6.04 16.29 19.40
C ARG A 185 6.00 16.84 17.98
N ARG A 186 5.68 16.00 16.99
CA ARG A 186 5.59 16.43 15.59
C ARG A 186 4.53 17.52 15.43
N PRO A 187 4.76 18.50 14.53
CA PRO A 187 3.71 19.42 14.10
C PRO A 187 2.48 18.65 13.61
N SER A 188 1.28 19.13 13.91
CA SER A 188 0.03 18.49 13.49
C SER A 188 -0.12 18.48 11.96
N ASP A 189 0.41 19.47 11.26
CA ASP A 189 0.36 19.54 9.80
C ASP A 189 1.42 18.68 9.09
N PHE A 190 2.29 17.97 9.83
CA PHE A 190 3.43 17.25 9.26
C PHE A 190 3.03 16.26 8.15
N VAL A 191 2.06 15.37 8.41
CA VAL A 191 1.65 14.36 7.44
C VAL A 191 0.96 15.00 6.24
N ASN A 192 0.11 16.01 6.48
CA ASN A 192 -0.55 16.77 5.42
C ASN A 192 0.44 17.49 4.50
N ARG A 193 1.47 18.11 5.07
CA ARG A 193 2.56 18.73 4.33
C ARG A 193 3.35 17.68 3.55
N LEU A 194 3.69 16.55 4.17
CA LEU A 194 4.42 15.47 3.52
C LEU A 194 3.67 14.95 2.29
N LEU A 195 2.38 14.64 2.44
CA LEU A 195 1.54 14.16 1.34
C LEU A 195 1.37 15.22 0.25
N ARG A 196 1.06 16.47 0.62
CA ARG A 196 0.90 17.57 -0.35
C ARG A 196 2.18 17.79 -1.16
N THR A 197 3.34 17.81 -0.51
CA THR A 197 4.63 17.99 -1.18
C THR A 197 4.93 16.82 -2.12
N ASN A 198 4.77 15.58 -1.66
CA ASN A 198 5.05 14.40 -2.49
C ASN A 198 4.11 14.29 -3.69
N PHE A 199 2.80 14.47 -3.50
CA PHE A 199 1.84 14.47 -4.61
C PHE A 199 2.04 15.64 -5.56
N GLY A 200 2.36 16.84 -5.06
CA GLY A 200 2.70 17.98 -5.93
C GLY A 200 3.95 17.73 -6.78
N ILE A 201 4.99 17.09 -6.21
CA ILE A 201 6.18 16.69 -6.97
C ILE A 201 5.84 15.65 -8.03
N MET A 202 5.04 14.64 -7.69
CA MET A 202 4.64 13.60 -8.64
C MET A 202 3.77 14.15 -9.77
N ASP A 203 2.91 15.12 -9.48
CA ASP A 203 2.11 15.82 -10.49
C ASP A 203 3.00 16.61 -11.45
N ASP A 204 3.98 17.36 -10.93
CA ASP A 204 4.94 18.12 -11.74
C ASP A 204 5.88 17.23 -12.57
N LEU A 205 6.23 16.04 -12.07
CA LEU A 205 6.98 15.01 -12.81
C LEU A 205 6.14 14.35 -13.91
N GLY A 206 4.83 14.53 -13.88
CA GLY A 206 3.90 14.09 -14.91
C GLY A 206 3.41 12.65 -14.77
N ARG A 207 2.56 12.26 -15.73
CA ARG A 207 1.79 11.01 -15.67
C ARG A 207 2.63 9.74 -15.66
N GLU A 208 3.85 9.78 -16.18
CA GLU A 208 4.76 8.62 -16.19
C GLU A 208 5.22 8.22 -14.78
N ILE A 209 5.21 9.15 -13.83
CA ILE A 209 5.55 8.90 -12.42
C ILE A 209 4.28 8.74 -11.58
N LEU A 210 3.31 9.63 -11.77
CA LEU A 210 2.10 9.65 -10.94
C LEU A 210 1.19 8.43 -11.16
N ARG A 211 1.00 7.98 -12.42
CA ARG A 211 0.08 6.85 -12.71
C ARG A 211 0.55 5.52 -12.13
N PRO A 212 1.81 5.06 -12.36
CA PRO A 212 2.30 3.82 -11.75
C PRO A 212 2.19 3.88 -10.22
N PHE A 213 2.55 5.01 -9.61
CA PHE A 213 2.48 5.19 -8.17
C PHE A 213 1.05 5.00 -7.63
N ASN A 214 0.05 5.59 -8.29
CA ASN A 214 -1.37 5.41 -7.94
C ASN A 214 -1.92 4.00 -8.20
N GLN A 215 -1.19 3.17 -8.95
CA GLN A 215 -1.49 1.76 -9.20
C GLN A 215 -0.59 0.81 -8.39
N ASP A 216 0.02 1.33 -7.31
CA ASP A 216 0.94 0.60 -6.42
C ASP A 216 2.24 0.12 -7.10
N VAL A 217 2.53 0.59 -8.32
CA VAL A 217 3.76 0.27 -9.05
C VAL A 217 4.82 1.33 -8.78
N VAL A 218 5.63 1.09 -7.74
CA VAL A 218 6.76 1.96 -7.42
C VAL A 218 8.00 1.52 -8.21
N ARG A 219 8.47 2.40 -9.10
CA ARG A 219 9.65 2.20 -9.94
C ARG A 219 10.86 2.92 -9.32
N PRO A 220 12.07 2.33 -9.33
CA PRO A 220 13.24 2.90 -8.64
C PRO A 220 13.66 4.27 -9.17
N ILE A 221 13.61 4.47 -10.49
CA ILE A 221 13.97 5.76 -11.11
C ILE A 221 12.95 6.84 -10.73
N GLY A 222 11.66 6.52 -10.82
CA GLY A 222 10.59 7.45 -10.43
C GLY A 222 10.66 7.84 -8.96
N LEU A 223 10.88 6.86 -8.09
CA LEU A 223 11.08 7.11 -6.65
C LEU A 223 12.31 7.98 -6.40
N LEU A 224 13.44 7.73 -7.07
CA LEU A 224 14.63 8.57 -6.96
C LEU A 224 14.36 10.02 -7.37
N GLN A 225 13.62 10.24 -8.46
CA GLN A 225 13.25 11.58 -8.93
C GLN A 225 12.37 12.32 -7.92
N VAL A 226 11.37 11.63 -7.35
CA VAL A 226 10.49 12.21 -6.32
C VAL A 226 11.31 12.61 -5.08
N LEU A 227 12.17 11.72 -4.60
CA LEU A 227 13.02 11.99 -3.43
C LEU A 227 14.01 13.14 -3.68
N ALA A 228 14.66 13.16 -4.85
CA ALA A 228 15.59 14.22 -5.21
C ALA A 228 14.89 15.58 -5.29
N GLN A 229 13.68 15.64 -5.88
CA GLN A 229 12.90 16.88 -5.89
C GLN A 229 12.39 17.28 -4.51
N ALA A 230 12.03 16.32 -3.65
CA ALA A 230 11.61 16.60 -2.28
C ALA A 230 12.73 17.26 -1.47
N MET A 231 13.98 16.81 -1.64
CA MET A 231 15.16 17.42 -1.03
C MET A 231 15.40 18.87 -1.49
N VAL A 232 15.01 19.21 -2.72
CA VAL A 232 15.17 20.57 -3.27
C VAL A 232 14.04 21.49 -2.83
N ARG A 233 12.79 21.03 -2.90
CA ARG A 233 11.60 21.85 -2.59
C ARG A 233 11.40 22.05 -1.11
N ASP A 234 11.77 21.06 -0.30
CA ASP A 234 11.58 21.09 1.14
C ASP A 234 12.80 20.53 1.89
N PRO A 235 13.94 21.26 1.87
CA PRO A 235 15.21 20.77 2.38
C PRO A 235 15.21 20.55 3.90
N LEU A 236 14.29 21.18 4.64
CA LEU A 236 14.18 21.02 6.09
C LEU A 236 13.25 19.87 6.49
N ASN A 237 12.28 19.50 5.66
CA ASN A 237 11.33 18.45 5.97
C ASN A 237 11.97 17.05 5.90
N THR A 238 12.87 16.81 4.94
CA THR A 238 13.49 15.49 4.81
C THR A 238 14.40 15.11 6.00
N PRO A 239 15.29 15.98 6.50
CA PRO A 239 16.02 15.71 7.74
C PRO A 239 15.11 15.48 8.94
N GLY A 240 14.00 16.23 9.05
CA GLY A 240 12.97 16.02 10.07
C GLY A 240 12.32 14.64 9.97
N LEU A 241 11.92 14.23 8.76
CA LEU A 241 11.38 12.91 8.48
C LEU A 241 12.38 11.81 8.86
N LEU A 242 13.64 11.92 8.45
CA LEU A 242 14.68 10.94 8.76
C LEU A 242 14.95 10.85 10.27
N TYR A 243 15.01 11.98 10.97
CA TYR A 243 15.12 12.03 12.43
C TYR A 243 13.96 11.29 13.11
N HIS A 244 12.74 11.51 12.60
CA HIS A 244 11.53 10.90 13.15
C HIS A 244 11.37 9.40 12.85
N LEU A 245 11.91 8.92 11.72
CA LEU A 245 11.91 7.50 11.37
C LEU A 245 12.98 6.72 12.13
N GLY A 246 14.06 7.39 12.52
CA GLY A 246 15.19 6.80 13.22
C GLY A 246 16.19 6.11 12.28
N PRO A 247 17.48 6.05 12.65
CA PRO A 247 18.56 5.64 11.76
C PRO A 247 18.45 4.19 11.29
N LEU A 248 17.97 3.28 12.15
CA LEU A 248 17.82 1.85 11.80
C LEU A 248 16.78 1.66 10.69
N THR A 249 15.66 2.38 10.76
CA THR A 249 14.59 2.34 9.76
C THR A 249 15.08 2.86 8.41
N VAL A 250 15.89 3.92 8.42
CA VAL A 250 16.44 4.51 7.20
C VAL A 250 17.43 3.56 6.53
N LEU A 251 18.32 2.94 7.32
CA LEU A 251 19.29 1.96 6.79
C LEU A 251 18.60 0.74 6.16
N ASP A 252 17.57 0.22 6.84
CA ASP A 252 16.74 -0.88 6.35
C ASP A 252 16.06 -0.51 5.02
N TRP A 253 15.45 0.67 4.95
CA TRP A 253 14.84 1.20 3.73
C TRP A 253 15.85 1.38 2.59
N MET A 254 17.06 1.87 2.87
CA MET A 254 18.12 2.00 1.87
C MET A 254 18.49 0.65 1.25
N GLY A 255 18.45 -0.43 2.03
CA GLY A 255 18.63 -1.79 1.54
C GLY A 255 17.56 -2.20 0.52
N HIS A 256 16.28 -1.96 0.85
CA HIS A 256 15.16 -2.21 -0.07
C HIS A 256 15.26 -1.37 -1.34
N PHE A 257 15.56 -0.07 -1.20
CA PHE A 257 15.72 0.84 -2.32
C PHE A 257 16.86 0.43 -3.26
N GLY A 258 18.02 0.03 -2.70
CA GLY A 258 19.12 -0.53 -3.48
C GLY A 258 18.75 -1.84 -4.18
N ALA A 259 18.00 -2.71 -3.51
CA ALA A 259 17.51 -3.96 -4.09
C ALA A 259 16.57 -3.73 -5.29
N MET A 260 15.79 -2.65 -5.31
CA MET A 260 14.98 -2.29 -6.49
C MET A 260 15.85 -2.04 -7.73
N PHE A 261 16.97 -1.33 -7.58
CA PHE A 261 17.92 -1.11 -8.69
C PHE A 261 18.62 -2.41 -9.12
N ALA A 262 18.98 -3.26 -8.16
CA ALA A 262 19.55 -4.57 -8.47
C ALA A 262 18.55 -5.43 -9.27
N TYR A 263 17.28 -5.46 -8.86
CA TYR A 263 16.21 -6.17 -9.56
C TYR A 263 15.99 -5.60 -10.96
N LEU A 264 15.99 -4.27 -11.11
CA LEU A 264 15.88 -3.62 -12.41
C LEU A 264 17.02 -4.05 -13.35
N ALA A 265 18.26 -4.05 -12.87
CA ALA A 265 19.44 -4.46 -13.65
C ALA A 265 19.38 -5.94 -14.03
N LEU A 266 19.01 -6.82 -13.10
CA LEU A 266 18.85 -8.26 -13.35
C LEU A 266 17.73 -8.53 -14.35
N TYR A 267 16.58 -7.87 -14.21
CA TYR A 267 15.46 -8.01 -15.14
C TYR A 267 15.87 -7.60 -16.56
N LYS A 268 16.44 -6.39 -16.72
CA LYS A 268 16.84 -5.90 -18.05
C LYS A 268 18.00 -6.67 -18.67
N GLY A 269 18.92 -7.19 -17.86
CA GLY A 269 20.11 -7.89 -18.35
C GLY A 269 19.92 -9.38 -18.60
N LEU A 270 19.14 -10.07 -17.75
CA LEU A 270 19.12 -11.54 -17.69
C LEU A 270 17.74 -12.18 -17.91
N ALA A 271 16.63 -11.42 -17.84
CA ALA A 271 15.30 -12.01 -17.94
C ALA A 271 15.07 -12.75 -19.26
N GLY A 272 15.49 -12.16 -20.39
CA GLY A 272 15.33 -12.77 -21.72
C GLY A 272 16.01 -14.14 -21.84
N PRO A 273 17.35 -14.22 -21.65
CA PRO A 273 18.08 -15.48 -21.69
C PRO A 273 17.55 -16.53 -20.72
N LEU A 274 17.19 -16.13 -19.50
CA LEU A 274 16.66 -17.04 -18.48
C LEU A 274 15.26 -17.55 -18.84
N ARG A 275 14.38 -16.72 -19.40
CA ARG A 275 13.07 -17.15 -19.90
C ARG A 275 13.24 -18.18 -21.02
N SER A 276 14.10 -17.91 -22.00
CA SER A 276 14.37 -18.87 -23.08
C SER A 276 14.94 -20.19 -22.58
N TYR A 277 15.81 -20.16 -21.57
CA TYR A 277 16.34 -21.36 -20.94
C TYR A 277 15.28 -22.11 -20.12
N ALA A 278 14.41 -21.40 -19.40
CA ALA A 278 13.29 -22.01 -18.71
C ALA A 278 12.32 -22.68 -19.69
N ASP A 279 12.07 -22.07 -20.86
CA ASP A 279 11.19 -22.63 -21.88
C ASP A 279 11.75 -23.92 -22.49
N SER A 280 13.07 -24.00 -22.69
CA SER A 280 13.71 -25.23 -23.18
C SER A 280 13.63 -26.36 -22.16
N LEU A 281 13.79 -26.05 -20.86
CA LEU A 281 13.58 -27.01 -19.77
C LEU A 281 12.12 -27.41 -19.62
N TRP A 282 11.17 -26.49 -19.82
CA TRP A 282 9.74 -26.77 -19.72
C TRP A 282 9.24 -27.75 -20.80
N ALA A 283 9.88 -27.74 -21.97
CA ALA A 283 9.60 -28.69 -23.05
C ALA A 283 10.06 -30.12 -22.75
N SER A 284 10.90 -30.33 -21.73
CA SER A 284 11.32 -31.66 -21.29
C SER A 284 10.17 -32.41 -20.62
N GLU A 285 10.11 -33.72 -20.82
CA GLU A 285 9.16 -34.60 -20.09
C GLU A 285 9.60 -34.86 -18.64
N LYS A 286 10.85 -34.55 -18.29
CA LYS A 286 11.37 -34.79 -16.94
C LYS A 286 10.76 -33.80 -15.95
N ALA A 287 10.17 -34.33 -14.88
CA ALA A 287 9.59 -33.52 -13.81
C ALA A 287 10.61 -32.56 -13.15
N GLU A 288 11.87 -32.98 -13.03
CA GLU A 288 12.94 -32.16 -12.46
C GLU A 288 13.28 -30.94 -13.32
N ASP A 289 13.25 -31.09 -14.64
CA ASP A 289 13.50 -30.00 -15.59
C ASP A 289 12.36 -28.99 -15.53
N LYS A 290 11.10 -29.45 -15.54
CA LYS A 290 9.92 -28.59 -15.36
C LYS A 290 9.94 -27.84 -14.04
N LYS A 291 10.33 -28.51 -12.96
CA LYS A 291 10.47 -27.87 -11.65
C LYS A 291 11.58 -26.81 -11.62
N THR A 292 12.66 -27.03 -12.35
CA THR A 292 13.74 -26.05 -12.50
C THR A 292 13.28 -24.85 -13.33
N ALA A 293 12.61 -25.09 -14.45
CA ALA A 293 11.99 -24.06 -15.27
C ALA A 293 11.01 -23.20 -14.48
N PHE A 294 10.12 -23.82 -13.69
CA PHE A 294 9.21 -23.13 -12.77
C PHE A 294 9.96 -22.15 -11.87
N LYS A 295 11.02 -22.59 -11.19
CA LYS A 295 11.81 -21.74 -10.29
C LYS A 295 12.47 -20.57 -11.02
N ILE A 296 12.98 -20.79 -12.22
CA ILE A 296 13.58 -19.73 -13.04
C ILE A 296 12.53 -18.70 -13.43
N ARG A 297 11.34 -19.13 -13.89
CA ARG A 297 10.23 -18.23 -14.23
C ARG A 297 9.81 -17.37 -13.03
N ARG A 298 9.66 -17.98 -11.85
CA ARG A 298 9.33 -17.26 -10.61
C ARG A 298 10.41 -16.28 -10.17
N LEU A 299 11.69 -16.61 -10.38
CA LEU A 299 12.80 -15.69 -10.12
C LEU A 299 12.76 -14.47 -11.05
N VAL A 300 12.52 -14.68 -12.35
CA VAL A 300 12.40 -13.58 -13.31
C VAL A 300 11.18 -12.69 -13.00
N GLU A 301 10.04 -13.28 -12.64
CA GLU A 301 8.86 -12.54 -12.18
C GLU A 301 9.16 -11.71 -10.92
N ALA A 302 9.93 -12.26 -9.96
CA ALA A 302 10.32 -11.50 -8.77
C ALA A 302 11.09 -10.22 -9.15
N TRP A 303 11.97 -10.29 -10.14
CA TRP A 303 12.72 -9.12 -10.63
C TRP A 303 11.82 -8.13 -11.36
N GLU A 304 10.95 -8.62 -12.24
CA GLU A 304 10.00 -7.81 -13.00
C GLU A 304 9.08 -7.00 -12.08
N TYR A 305 8.36 -7.69 -11.20
CA TYR A 305 7.39 -7.06 -10.30
C TYR A 305 8.08 -6.28 -9.18
N GLY A 306 9.23 -6.75 -8.68
CA GLY A 306 9.98 -6.08 -7.62
C GLY A 306 10.69 -4.80 -8.06
N SER A 307 10.96 -4.66 -9.36
CA SER A 307 11.48 -3.40 -9.95
C SER A 307 10.38 -2.48 -10.51
N GLY A 308 9.14 -2.97 -10.59
CA GLY A 308 8.01 -2.23 -11.17
C GLY A 308 8.03 -2.18 -12.70
N GLU A 309 8.74 -3.09 -13.35
CA GLU A 309 8.77 -3.21 -14.82
C GLU A 309 7.58 -4.01 -15.38
N ASP A 310 6.69 -4.49 -14.50
CA ASP A 310 5.39 -5.06 -14.86
C ASP A 310 4.35 -4.00 -15.26
N TYR A 311 4.64 -2.71 -15.09
CA TYR A 311 3.76 -1.61 -15.49
C TYR A 311 3.71 -1.44 -17.02
N THR A 312 2.53 -1.61 -17.62
CA THR A 312 2.33 -1.55 -19.08
C THR A 312 1.61 -0.30 -19.59
N GLY A 313 1.31 0.69 -18.73
CA GLY A 313 0.93 2.04 -19.18
C GLY A 313 -0.49 2.24 -19.73
N PHE A 314 -1.47 1.40 -19.36
CA PHE A 314 -2.87 1.63 -19.74
C PHE A 314 -3.46 2.91 -19.10
#